data_AF-A0A8T3X2X7-F1
#
_entry.id   AF-A0A8T3X2X7-F1
#
_cell.length_a   1.000
_cell.length_b   1.000
_cell.length_c   1.000
_cell.angle_alpha   90.00
_cell.angle_beta   90.00
_cell.angle_gamma   90.00
#
_symmetry.space_group_name_H-M   'P 1'
#
loop_
_entity.id
_entity.type
_entity.pdbx_description
1 polymer ?
#
loop_
_entity_poly.entity_id
_entity_poly.type
_entity_poly.pdbx_seq_one_letter_code
_entity_poly.pdbx_strand_id
1 'polypeptide(L)' 'MKQVIVVRNDVKMSAGKLAAQCCHASVSAALKSKKKILGEWAAAGQKKIILQSSLQEMLEAKQRCDRAKLVSFL' A
#
# COMPACT_ATOMS: atom_id res chain seq x y z
N MET A 1 -9.73 -0.07 -10.61
CA MET A 1 -9.30 -0.09 -9.19
C MET A 1 -7.78 -0.14 -9.09
N LYS A 2 -7.16 0.34 -8.00
CA LYS A 2 -5.71 0.25 -7.80
C LYS A 2 -5.36 0.19 -6.32
N GLN A 3 -4.23 -0.44 -6.01
CA GLN A 3 -3.56 -0.39 -4.72
C GLN A 3 -2.31 0.48 -4.87
N VAL A 4 -2.06 1.37 -3.90
CA VAL A 4 -0.85 2.19 -3.84
C VAL A 4 -0.04 1.74 -2.63
N ILE A 5 1.25 1.49 -2.84
CA ILE A 5 2.18 1.06 -1.81
C ILE A 5 3.26 2.12 -1.75
N VAL A 6 3.44 2.70 -0.57
CA VAL A 6 4.46 3.73 -0.35
C VAL A 6 5.56 3.10 0.48
N VAL A 7 6.80 3.23 0.01
CA VAL A 7 7.99 2.77 0.72
C VAL A 7 8.84 3.96 1.10
N ARG A 8 9.56 3.81 2.22
CA ARG A 8 10.50 4.81 2.69
C ARG A 8 11.76 4.84 1.83
N ASN A 9 12.19 6.02 1.41
CA ASN A 9 13.44 6.21 0.65
C ASN A 9 14.68 6.39 1.54
N ASP A 10 14.49 6.75 2.81
CA ASP A 10 15.55 6.96 3.78
C ASP A 10 16.08 5.66 4.39
N VAL A 11 15.34 4.56 4.27
CA VAL A 11 15.77 3.22 4.72
C VAL A 11 16.44 2.49 3.55
N LYS A 12 17.77 2.37 3.60
CA LYS A 12 18.52 1.60 2.60
C LYS A 12 18.15 0.12 2.67
N MET A 13 17.51 -0.38 1.61
CA MET A 13 17.10 -1.78 1.48
C MET A 13 17.69 -2.38 0.21
N SER A 14 18.06 -3.67 0.27
CA SER A 14 18.32 -4.44 -0.95
C SER A 14 17.02 -4.59 -1.75
N ALA A 15 17.13 -4.85 -3.05
CA ALA A 15 15.96 -5.04 -3.92
C ALA A 15 15.00 -6.13 -3.40
N GLY A 16 15.55 -7.24 -2.87
CA GLY A 16 14.75 -8.31 -2.27
C GLY A 16 14.00 -7.88 -1.00
N LYS A 17 14.65 -7.09 -0.12
CA LYS A 17 13.98 -6.54 1.07
C LYS A 17 12.87 -5.56 0.69
N LEU A 18 13.11 -4.70 -0.29
CA LEU A 18 12.11 -3.79 -0.81
C LEU A 18 10.90 -4.55 -1.37
N ALA A 19 11.13 -5.58 -2.19
CA ALA A 19 10.08 -6.43 -2.74
C ALA A 19 9.26 -7.11 -1.64
N ALA A 20 9.92 -7.67 -0.62
CA ALA A 20 9.27 -8.30 0.52
C ALA A 20 8.36 -7.32 1.28
N GLN A 21 8.84 -6.09 1.54
CA GLN A 21 8.02 -5.07 2.20
C GLN A 21 6.80 -4.67 1.37
N CYS A 22 6.95 -4.53 0.05
CA CYS A 22 5.82 -4.31 -0.85
C CYS A 22 4.81 -5.46 -0.80
N CYS A 23 5.28 -6.72 -0.77
CA CYS A 23 4.40 -7.89 -0.63
C CYS A 23 3.66 -7.89 0.70
N HIS A 24 4.34 -7.63 1.82
CA HIS A 24 3.71 -7.53 3.14
C HIS A 24 2.64 -6.45 3.17
N ALA A 25 2.94 -5.24 2.69
CA ALA A 25 1.98 -4.15 2.62
C ALA A 25 0.77 -4.50 1.73
N SER A 26 1.03 -5.13 0.57
CA SER A 26 -0.01 -5.57 -0.36
C SER A 26 -0.99 -6.53 0.29
N VAL A 27 -0.48 -7.59 0.93
CA VAL A 27 -1.29 -8.65 1.55
C VAL A 27 -2.03 -8.12 2.76
N SER A 28 -1.37 -7.35 3.64
CA SER A 28 -2.01 -6.81 4.84
C SER A 28 -3.16 -5.85 4.51
N ALA A 29 -3.01 -5.00 3.49
CA ALA A 29 -4.10 -4.13 3.04
C ALA A 29 -5.23 -4.92 2.37
N ALA A 30 -4.92 -5.99 1.63
CA ALA A 30 -5.93 -6.87 1.05
C ALA A 30 -6.74 -7.62 2.12
N LEU A 31 -6.09 -8.13 3.17
CA LEU A 31 -6.74 -8.81 4.30
C LEU A 31 -7.63 -7.86 5.11
N LYS A 32 -7.27 -6.57 5.20
CA LYS A 32 -8.12 -5.53 5.83
C LYS A 32 -9.27 -5.05 4.93
N SER A 33 -9.29 -5.43 3.64
CA SER A 33 -10.27 -4.93 2.69
C SER A 33 -11.59 -5.69 2.73
N LYS A 34 -12.69 -5.02 2.39
CA LYS A 34 -14.00 -5.67 2.20
C LYS A 34 -13.95 -6.57 0.96
N LYS A 35 -14.60 -7.74 1.02
CA LYS A 35 -14.64 -8.73 -0.08
C LYS A 35 -15.02 -8.12 -1.43
N LYS A 36 -15.98 -7.19 -1.46
CA LYS A 36 -16.40 -6.48 -2.69
C LYS A 36 -15.25 -5.69 -3.33
N ILE A 37 -14.55 -4.86 -2.54
CA ILE A 37 -13.41 -4.05 -3.01
C ILE A 37 -12.29 -4.96 -3.49
N LEU A 38 -12.00 -6.03 -2.74
CA LEU A 38 -10.97 -6.99 -3.13
C LEU A 38 -11.30 -7.68 -4.46
N GLY A 39 -12.57 -8.07 -4.66
CA GLY A 39 -13.06 -8.66 -5.90
C GLY A 39 -12.95 -7.71 -7.10
N GLU A 40 -13.36 -6.46 -6.94
CA GLU A 40 -13.25 -5.44 -8.00
C GLU A 40 -11.78 -5.11 -8.33
N TRP A 41 -10.89 -5.12 -7.33
CA TRP A 41 -9.45 -4.97 -7.56
C TRP A 41 -8.84 -6.18 -8.28
N ALA A 42 -9.23 -7.39 -7.89
CA ALA A 42 -8.76 -8.61 -8.53
C ALA A 42 -9.23 -8.71 -9.99
N ALA A 43 -10.50 -8.41 -10.26
CA ALA A 43 -11.05 -8.36 -11.62
C ALA A 43 -10.37 -7.29 -12.49
N ALA A 44 -9.88 -6.21 -11.89
CA ALA A 44 -9.09 -5.18 -12.57
C ALA A 44 -7.59 -5.51 -12.71
N GLY A 45 -7.20 -6.79 -12.58
CA GLY A 45 -5.81 -7.25 -12.75
C GLY A 45 -4.90 -6.95 -11.56
N GLN A 46 -5.46 -6.69 -10.37
CA GLN A 46 -4.71 -6.47 -9.13
C GLN A 46 -3.65 -5.36 -9.24
N LYS A 47 -3.98 -4.27 -9.96
CA LYS A 47 -3.05 -3.16 -10.25
C LYS A 47 -2.42 -2.60 -8.97
N LYS A 48 -1.08 -2.50 -8.97
CA LYS A 48 -0.26 -1.93 -7.88
C LYS A 48 0.58 -0.77 -8.43
N ILE A 49 0.70 0.29 -7.64
CA ILE A 49 1.58 1.43 -7.91
C ILE A 49 2.50 1.58 -6.72
N ILE A 50 3.80 1.46 -6.94
CA ILE A 50 4.81 1.56 -5.89
C ILE A 50 5.43 2.96 -5.97
N LEU A 51 5.42 3.67 -4.85
CA LEU A 51 5.96 5.04 -4.71
C LEU A 51 6.99 5.08 -3.58
N GLN A 52 7.90 6.05 -3.65
CA GLN A 52 8.87 6.32 -2.61
C GLN A 52 8.55 7.65 -1.93
N SER A 53 8.73 7.74 -0.61
CA SER A 53 8.54 8.99 0.15
C SER A 53 9.40 9.04 1.40
N SER A 54 9.45 10.19 2.05
CA SER A 54 9.90 10.33 3.43
C SER A 54 8.91 9.70 4.41
N LEU A 55 9.33 9.51 5.67
CA LEU A 55 8.44 9.07 6.77
C LEU A 55 7.29 10.05 6.98
N GLN A 56 7.56 11.35 6.94
CA GLN A 56 6.57 12.39 7.19
C GLN A 56 5.44 12.34 6.15
N GLU A 57 5.79 12.31 4.86
CA GLU A 57 4.80 12.20 3.77
C GLU A 57 3.99 10.90 3.82
N MET A 58 4.61 9.80 4.25
CA MET A 58 3.94 8.51 4.44
C MET A 58 2.89 8.59 5.55
N LEU A 59 3.23 9.21 6.69
CA LEU A 59 2.29 9.42 7.80
C LEU A 59 1.14 10.35 7.39
N GLU A 60 1.43 11.43 6.66
CA GLU A 60 0.39 12.32 6.13
C GLU A 60 -0.52 11.63 5.12
N ALA A 61 0.02 10.77 4.26
CA ALA A 61 -0.76 9.94 3.36
C ALA A 61 -1.68 8.97 4.13
N LYS A 62 -1.17 8.34 5.19
CA LYS A 62 -1.95 7.46 6.06
C LYS A 62 -3.12 8.20 6.71
N GLN A 63 -2.86 9.38 7.27
CA GLN A 63 -3.91 10.22 7.86
C GLN A 63 -4.97 10.65 6.82
N ARG A 64 -4.55 10.97 5.59
CA ARG A 64 -5.48 11.27 4.48
C ARG A 64 -6.36 10.06 4.15
N CYS A 65 -5.79 8.86 4.10
CA CYS A 65 -6.54 7.62 3.89
C CYS A 65 -7.59 7.41 4.99
N ASP A 66 -7.23 7.62 6.25
CA ASP A 66 -8.15 7.46 7.39
C ASP A 66 -9.33 8.43 7.31
N ARG A 67 -9.06 9.71 7.01
CA ARG A 67 -10.11 10.73 6.81
C ARG A 67 -11.03 10.38 5.64
N ALA A 68 -10.46 9.85 4.55
CA ALA A 68 -11.21 9.42 3.37
C ALA A 68 -11.87 8.03 3.53
N LYS A 69 -11.70 7.37 4.69
CA LYS A 69 -12.17 6.00 4.97
C LYS A 69 -11.67 4.97 3.94
N LEU A 70 -10.46 5.19 3.42
CA LEU A 70 -9.78 4.25 2.54
C LEU A 70 -9.10 3.17 3.36
N VAL A 71 -9.19 1.92 2.90
CA VAL A 71 -8.46 0.81 3.51
C VAL A 71 -6.96 1.06 3.34
N SER A 72 -6.25 1.10 4.46
CA SER A 72 -4.80 1.31 4.49
C SER A 72 -4.14 0.46 5.57
N PHE A 73 -2.85 0.20 5.39
CA PHE A 73 -1.99 -0.52 6.33
C PHE A 73 -0.68 0.25 6.45
N LEU A 74 -0.21 0.42 7.69
CA LEU A 74 1.11 0.94 8.06
C LEU A 74 1.67 0.00 9.12
#